data_AF-A0A4P9TJV2-F1
#
_entry.id   AF-A0A4P9TJV2-F1
#
_cell.length_a   1.000
_cell.length_b   1.000
_cell.length_c   1.000
_cell.angle_alpha   90.00
_cell.angle_beta   90.00
_cell.angle_gamma   90.00
#
_symmetry.space_group_name_H-M   'P 1'
#
loop_
_entity.id
_entity.type
_entity.pdbx_description
1 polymer ?
#
loop_
_entity_poly.entity_id
_entity_poly.type
_entity_poly.pdbx_seq_one_letter_code
_entity_poly.pdbx_strand_id
1 'polypeptide(L)'
;MHGKPSNLTAESYNEQIEQLVALKSALARLDCVETMDINHDENGRIRGRVSLRHGERFYNFNETIVDHPVKIVAVYSDDRTETTPDGTRREAVEVRVLIRET
;
A
#
# COMPACT_ATOMS: atom_id res chain seq x y z
N MET A 1 2.38 -19.04 -12.56
CA MET A 1 3.04 -18.01 -13.38
C MET A 1 1.96 -16.99 -13.71
N HIS A 2 1.86 -15.89 -12.97
CA HIS A 2 0.87 -14.85 -13.24
C HIS A 2 1.36 -14.09 -14.48
N GLY A 3 0.64 -14.24 -15.60
CA GLY A 3 0.99 -13.58 -16.86
C GLY A 3 0.59 -12.10 -16.83
N LYS A 4 1.33 -11.25 -17.54
CA LYS A 4 0.93 -9.85 -17.76
C LYS A 4 -0.48 -9.79 -18.37
N PRO A 5 -1.28 -8.75 -18.08
CA PRO A 5 -2.57 -8.53 -18.74
C PRO A 5 -2.42 -8.52 -20.26
N SER A 6 -3.37 -9.12 -20.97
CA SER A 6 -3.32 -9.23 -22.44
C SER A 6 -3.34 -7.88 -23.16
N ASN A 7 -3.85 -6.84 -22.50
CA ASN A 7 -3.97 -5.48 -23.00
C ASN A 7 -2.73 -4.60 -22.75
N LEU A 8 -1.67 -5.11 -22.09
CA LEU A 8 -0.44 -4.37 -21.82
C LEU A 8 0.76 -4.97 -22.53
N THR A 9 1.70 -4.14 -22.97
CA THR A 9 3.02 -4.58 -23.41
C THR A 9 3.82 -5.08 -22.19
N ALA A 10 4.87 -5.87 -22.42
CA ALA A 10 5.74 -6.31 -21.32
C ALA A 10 6.49 -5.12 -20.68
N GLU A 11 6.85 -4.13 -21.48
CA GLU A 11 7.53 -2.91 -21.05
C GLU A 11 6.64 -2.07 -20.14
N SER A 12 5.44 -1.71 -20.59
CA SER A 12 4.49 -0.95 -19.76
C SER A 12 4.12 -1.73 -18.50
N TYR A 13 3.95 -3.05 -18.58
CA TYR A 13 3.69 -3.85 -17.39
C TYR A 13 4.82 -3.80 -16.35
N ASN A 14 6.08 -3.79 -16.81
CA ASN A 14 7.23 -3.65 -15.91
C ASN A 14 7.31 -2.24 -15.30
N GLU A 15 7.03 -1.19 -16.07
CA GLU A 15 6.97 0.19 -15.57
C GLU A 15 5.96 0.32 -14.41
N GLN A 16 4.80 -0.33 -14.52
CA GLN A 16 3.79 -0.34 -13.46
C GLN A 16 4.28 -1.01 -12.17
N ILE A 17 5.06 -2.09 -12.30
CA ILE A 17 5.68 -2.76 -11.15
C ILE A 17 6.71 -1.82 -10.51
N GLU A 18 7.56 -1.19 -11.32
CA GLU A 18 8.60 -0.27 -10.85
C GLU A 18 8.00 0.92 -10.10
N GLN A 19 6.89 1.50 -10.58
CA GLN A 19 6.18 2.58 -9.89
C GLN A 19 5.66 2.15 -8.52
N LEU A 20 5.07 0.95 -8.41
CA LEU A 20 4.59 0.44 -7.11
C LEU A 20 5.74 0.07 -6.16
N VAL A 21 6.88 -0.37 -6.69
CA VAL A 21 8.10 -0.62 -5.90
C VAL A 21 8.73 0.68 -5.41
N ALA A 22 8.74 1.73 -6.23
CA ALA A 22 9.18 3.07 -5.83
C ALA A 22 8.28 3.62 -4.73
N LEU A 23 6.95 3.50 -4.89
CA LEU A 23 5.99 3.89 -3.87
C LEU A 23 6.20 3.11 -2.57
N LYS A 24 6.40 1.79 -2.64
CA LYS A 24 6.72 0.97 -1.46
C LYS A 24 7.96 1.46 -0.73
N SER A 25 8.99 1.85 -1.47
CA SER A 25 10.24 2.36 -0.90
C SER A 25 10.06 3.73 -0.24
N ALA A 26 9.20 4.59 -0.80
CA ALA A 26 8.85 5.88 -0.21
C ALA A 26 8.01 5.70 1.08
N LEU A 27 6.99 4.85 1.04
CA LEU A 27 6.09 4.59 2.16
C LEU A 27 6.78 3.88 3.33
N ALA A 28 7.78 3.03 3.07
CA ALA A 28 8.55 2.37 4.13
C ALA A 28 9.32 3.34 5.05
N ARG A 29 9.45 4.62 4.66
CA ARG A 29 10.09 5.66 5.48
C ARG A 29 9.10 6.38 6.41
N LEU A 30 7.80 6.07 6.31
CA LEU A 30 6.76 6.73 7.10
C LEU A 30 6.45 5.92 8.35
N ASP A 31 6.50 6.56 9.51
CA ASP A 31 6.23 5.91 10.80
C ASP A 31 4.81 5.31 10.91
N CYS A 32 3.87 5.87 10.16
CA CYS A 32 2.49 5.37 10.10
C CYS A 32 2.31 4.12 9.24
N VAL A 33 3.29 3.76 8.40
CA VAL A 33 3.20 2.58 7.52
C VAL A 33 3.81 1.38 8.23
N GLU A 34 2.99 0.37 8.48
CA GLU A 34 3.45 -0.87 9.12
C GLU A 34 3.97 -1.87 8.08
N THR A 35 3.20 -2.09 7.03
CA THR A 35 3.59 -2.95 5.92
C THR A 35 3.05 -2.42 4.59
N MET A 36 3.74 -2.77 3.51
CA MET A 36 3.21 -2.66 2.16
C MET A 36 3.55 -3.90 1.35
N ASP A 37 2.52 -4.52 0.80
CA ASP A 37 2.60 -5.72 -0.02
C ASP A 37 2.16 -5.43 -1.44
N ILE A 38 2.85 -6.01 -2.41
CA ILE A 38 2.51 -5.92 -3.84
C ILE A 38 2.09 -7.31 -4.28
N ASN A 39 0.85 -7.43 -4.76
CA ASN A 39 0.23 -8.69 -5.16
C ASN A 39 -0.20 -8.63 -6.63
N HIS A 40 -0.19 -9.79 -7.28
CA HIS A 40 -0.71 -9.98 -8.63
C HIS A 40 -2.02 -10.75 -8.55
N ASP A 41 -3.07 -10.27 -9.24
CA ASP A 41 -4.29 -11.05 -9.40
C ASP A 41 -4.20 -12.04 -10.58
N GLU A 42 -5.21 -12.90 -10.71
CA GLU A 42 -5.29 -13.92 -11.76
C GLU A 42 -5.31 -13.34 -13.19
N ASN A 43 -5.67 -12.05 -13.34
CA ASN A 43 -5.67 -11.35 -14.61
C ASN A 43 -4.37 -10.57 -14.87
N GLY A 44 -3.35 -10.77 -14.02
CA GLY A 44 -2.10 -10.04 -14.08
C GLY A 44 -2.19 -8.61 -13.59
N ARG A 45 -3.28 -8.17 -12.94
CA ARG A 45 -3.34 -6.81 -12.42
C ARG A 45 -2.51 -6.72 -11.15
N ILE A 46 -1.70 -5.67 -11.06
CA ILE A 46 -0.85 -5.41 -9.91
C ILE A 46 -1.64 -4.58 -8.89
N ARG A 47 -1.56 -4.96 -7.62
CA ARG A 47 -2.25 -4.30 -6.51
C ARG A 47 -1.27 -4.10 -5.35
N GLY A 48 -1.18 -2.87 -4.87
CA GLY A 48 -0.53 -2.55 -3.60
C GLY A 48 -1.53 -2.62 -2.45
N ARG A 49 -1.16 -3.23 -1.34
CA ARG A 49 -1.88 -3.15 -0.07
C ARG A 49 -0.97 -2.52 0.96
N VAL A 50 -1.40 -1.40 1.52
CA VAL A 50 -0.66 -0.70 2.59
C VAL A 50 -1.43 -0.87 3.88
N SER A 51 -0.77 -1.37 4.92
CA SER A 51 -1.30 -1.40 6.29
C SER A 51 -0.70 -0.24 7.07
N LEU A 52 -1.58 0.62 7.58
CA LEU A 52 -1.21 1.77 8.38
C LEU A 52 -1.51 1.50 9.86
N ARG A 53 -0.57 1.89 10.72
CA ARG A 53 -0.79 1.95 12.16
C ARG A 53 -1.50 3.25 12.49
N HIS A 54 -2.57 3.19 13.28
CA HIS A 54 -3.20 4.40 13.77
C HIS A 54 -2.23 5.14 14.72
N GLY A 55 -1.62 6.19 14.19
CA GLY A 55 -0.92 7.28 14.87
C GLY A 55 -1.46 8.61 14.33
N GLU A 56 -0.89 9.75 14.75
CA GLU A 56 -1.36 11.08 14.31
C GLU A 56 -1.53 11.21 12.78
N ARG A 57 -2.34 12.20 12.40
CA ARG A 57 -2.84 12.51 11.05
C ARG A 57 -1.91 12.05 9.91
N PHE A 58 -2.48 11.29 8.96
CA PHE A 58 -1.80 10.68 7.80
C PHE A 58 -1.32 11.67 6.71
N TYR A 59 -0.90 12.89 7.06
CA TYR A 59 -0.52 13.92 6.08
C TYR A 59 0.61 13.47 5.17
N ASN A 60 1.70 12.95 5.75
CA ASN A 60 2.86 12.50 4.97
C ASN A 60 2.52 11.32 4.06
N PHE A 61 1.60 10.44 4.48
CA PHE A 61 1.08 9.36 3.63
C PHE A 61 0.33 9.93 2.44
N ASN A 62 -0.60 10.87 2.68
CA ASN A 62 -1.39 11.48 1.62
C ASN A 62 -0.51 12.23 0.60
N GLU A 63 0.49 12.98 1.05
CA GLU A 63 1.45 13.66 0.17
C GLU A 63 2.25 12.65 -0.65
N THR A 64 2.77 11.60 -0.02
CA THR A 64 3.53 10.56 -0.73
C THR A 64 2.69 9.85 -1.79
N ILE A 65 1.40 9.59 -1.52
CA ILE A 65 0.50 8.99 -2.51
C ILE A 65 0.25 9.93 -3.70
N VAL A 66 0.08 11.24 -3.47
CA VAL A 66 -0.17 12.21 -4.53
C VAL A 66 1.02 12.33 -5.50
N ASP A 67 2.24 12.16 -5.00
CA ASP A 67 3.46 12.20 -5.81
C ASP A 67 3.68 10.94 -6.67
N HIS A 68 2.86 9.89 -6.50
CA HIS A 68 2.94 8.66 -7.28
C HIS A 68 1.65 8.44 -8.09
N PRO A 69 1.71 8.15 -9.39
CA PRO A 69 0.53 7.97 -10.24
C PRO A 69 -0.18 6.65 -9.93
N VAL A 70 -0.94 6.62 -8.83
CA VAL A 70 -1.67 5.44 -8.38
C VAL A 70 -3.11 5.78 -8.04
N LYS A 71 -4.01 4.80 -8.22
CA LYS A 71 -5.42 4.88 -7.89
C LYS A 71 -5.72 4.14 -6.60
N ILE A 72 -6.30 4.82 -5.62
CA ILE A 72 -6.90 4.16 -4.45
C ILE A 72 -8.22 3.53 -4.88
N VAL A 73 -8.34 2.22 -4.68
CA VAL A 73 -9.52 1.42 -5.07
C VAL A 73 -10.42 1.10 -3.89
N ALA A 74 -9.83 0.90 -2.70
CA ALA A 74 -10.59 0.64 -1.49
C ALA A 74 -9.80 1.04 -0.24
N VAL A 75 -10.51 1.39 0.81
CA VAL A 75 -9.98 1.63 2.16
C VAL A 75 -10.79 0.79 3.13
N TYR A 76 -10.10 0.02 3.95
CA TYR A 76 -10.70 -0.80 5.00
C TYR A 76 -10.11 -0.40 6.34
N SER A 77 -10.91 -0.50 7.41
CA SER A 77 -10.46 -0.30 8.79
C SER A 77 -10.82 -1.53 9.61
N ASP A 78 -9.90 -1.98 10.45
CA ASP A 78 -10.12 -3.10 11.36
C ASP A 78 -9.58 -2.74 12.74
N ASP A 79 -10.32 -3.07 13.79
CA ASP A 79 -9.90 -2.83 15.17
C ASP A 79 -8.91 -3.90 15.58
N ARG A 80 -7.78 -3.48 16.14
CA ARG A 80 -6.75 -4.40 16.62
C ARG A 80 -6.21 -3.99 17.98
N THR A 81 -5.71 -4.97 18.72
CA THR A 81 -4.97 -4.73 19.95
C THR A 81 -3.48 -4.69 19.64
N GLU A 82 -2.82 -3.59 19.99
CA GLU A 82 -1.38 -3.40 19.82
C GLU A 82 -0.68 -3.37 21.16
N THR A 83 0.56 -3.89 21.21
CA THR A 83 1.46 -3.66 22.33
C THR A 83 2.22 -2.37 22.09
N THR A 84 2.10 -1.41 23.01
CA THR A 84 2.83 -0.14 23.00
C THR A 84 4.29 -0.33 23.44
N PRO A 85 5.16 0.67 23.20
CA PRO A 85 6.58 0.59 23.61
C PRO A 85 6.80 0.39 25.11
N ASP A 86 5.84 0.80 25.95
CA ASP A 86 5.85 0.60 27.41
C ASP A 86 5.30 -0.78 27.85
N GLY A 87 4.96 -1.66 26.89
CA GLY A 87 4.45 -3.00 27.14
C GLY A 87 2.95 -3.05 27.48
N THR A 88 2.24 -1.92 27.48
CA THR A 88 0.78 -1.91 27.66
C THR A 88 0.05 -2.33 26.38
N ARG A 89 -1.22 -2.73 26.52
CA ARG A 89 -2.08 -3.03 25.37
C ARG A 89 -2.99 -1.85 25.12
N ARG A 90 -3.10 -1.42 23.87
CA ARG A 90 -4.08 -0.42 23.42
C ARG A 90 -4.92 -0.96 22.28
N GLU A 91 -6.16 -0.51 22.22
CA GLU A 91 -6.96 -0.60 21.00
C GLU A 91 -6.41 0.41 19.99
N ALA A 92 -6.28 -0.03 18.74
CA ALA A 92 -5.85 0.77 17.63
C ALA A 92 -6.59 0.32 16.37
N VAL A 93 -6.54 1.16 15.34
CA VAL A 93 -7.16 0.87 14.06
C VAL A 93 -6.06 0.54 13.05
N GLU A 94 -6.16 -0.61 12.39
CA GLU A 94 -5.40 -0.87 11.18
C GLU A 94 -6.16 -0.33 9.99
N VAL A 95 -5.58 0.60 9.25
CA VAL A 95 -6.16 1.07 7.98
C VAL A 95 -5.46 0.37 6.84
N ARG A 96 -6.21 -0.37 6.02
CA ARG A 96 -5.71 -1.08 4.84
C ARG A 96 -6.16 -0.35 3.59
N VAL A 97 -5.19 0.15 2.83
CA VAL A 97 -5.45 0.86 1.57
C VAL A 97 -5.09 -0.07 0.42
N LEU A 98 -6.07 -0.35 -0.46
CA LEU A 98 -5.86 -1.06 -1.70
C LEU A 98 -5.62 -0.05 -2.82
N ILE A 99 -4.45 -0.15 -3.44
CA ILE A 99 -3.94 0.75 -4.46
C ILE A 99 -3.74 -0.04 -5.75
N ARG A 100 -4.12 0.55 -6.88
CA ARG A 100 -3.95 0.02 -8.22
C ARG A 100 -3.27 1.07 -9.07
N GLU A 101 -2.30 0.68 -9.89
CA GLU A 101 -1.72 1.59 -10.88
C GLU A 101 -2.77 1.95 -11.96
N THR A 102 -2.67 3.17 -12.50
CA THR A 102 -3.71 3.83 -13.33
C THR A 102 -3.82 3.31 -14.74
#